data_AF-A0A356X420-F1
#
_entry.id   AF-A0A356X420-F1
#
_cell.length_a   1.000
_cell.length_b   1.000
_cell.length_c   1.000
_cell.angle_alpha   90.00
_cell.angle_beta   90.00
_cell.angle_gamma   90.00
#
_symmetry.space_group_name_H-M   'P 1'
#
loop_
_entity.id
_entity.type
_entity.pdbx_description
1 polymer ?
#
loop_
_entity_poly.entity_id
_entity_poly.type
_entity_poly.pdbx_seq_one_letter_code
_entity_poly.pdbx_strand_id
1 'polypeptide(L)'
;QFSADESKILLKTDVEQIWRRSTRENYYVYDRDSDELSKLTQSEEKQQYAELSPAGDRAAFVRENNLFWVDLSTGQETQITSDGEFNKIINGAADWV
;
A
#
# COMPACT_ATOMS: atom_id res chain seq x y z
N GLN A 1 -0.74 -9.03 -5.86
CA GLN A 1 -2.17 -9.32 -5.65
C GLN A 1 -2.90 -8.95 -6.93
N PHE A 2 -3.83 -9.78 -7.41
CA PHE A 2 -4.72 -9.40 -8.51
C PHE A 2 -5.90 -8.59 -7.98
N SER A 3 -6.40 -7.61 -8.75
CA SER A 3 -7.74 -7.06 -8.54
C SER A 3 -8.81 -8.13 -8.78
N ALA A 4 -10.05 -7.89 -8.36
CA ALA A 4 -11.11 -8.91 -8.46
C ALA A 4 -11.46 -9.31 -9.90
N ASP A 5 -11.30 -8.39 -10.85
CA ASP A 5 -11.44 -8.59 -12.29
C ASP A 5 -10.12 -8.96 -12.99
N GLU A 6 -9.04 -9.13 -12.22
CA GLU A 6 -7.68 -9.40 -12.66
C GLU A 6 -7.08 -8.37 -13.63
N SER A 7 -7.69 -7.20 -13.82
CA SER A 7 -7.19 -6.14 -14.72
C SER A 7 -5.93 -5.47 -14.18
N LYS A 8 -5.74 -5.46 -12.85
CA LYS A 8 -4.59 -4.84 -12.19
C LYS A 8 -3.84 -5.82 -11.30
N ILE A 9 -2.53 -5.61 -11.22
CA ILE A 9 -1.63 -6.41 -10.39
C ILE A 9 -0.85 -5.48 -9.46
N LEU A 10 -1.03 -5.68 -8.16
CA LEU A 10 -0.20 -5.06 -7.13
C LEU A 10 1.08 -5.89 -6.95
N LEU A 11 2.21 -5.25 -7.19
CA LEU A 11 3.55 -5.82 -7.11
C LEU A 11 4.31 -5.19 -5.94
N LYS A 12 5.20 -5.97 -5.32
CA LYS A 12 6.09 -5.49 -4.25
C LYS A 12 7.56 -5.75 -4.57
N THR A 13 8.41 -4.78 -4.29
CA THR A 13 9.87 -4.86 -4.45
C THR A 13 10.61 -4.37 -3.20
N ASP A 14 11.90 -4.68 -3.11
CA ASP A 14 12.78 -4.27 -1.99
C ASP A 14 12.18 -4.62 -0.62
N VAL A 15 11.63 -5.83 -0.51
CA VAL A 15 10.95 -6.30 0.69
C VAL A 15 11.93 -6.39 1.87
N GLU A 16 11.61 -5.65 2.92
CA GLU A 16 12.33 -5.68 4.19
C GLU A 16 11.46 -6.32 5.27
N GLN A 17 11.99 -7.32 5.95
CA GLN A 17 11.30 -7.99 7.03
C GLN A 17 11.42 -7.17 8.33
N ILE A 18 10.29 -6.98 9.01
CA ILE A 18 10.22 -6.35 10.34
C ILE A 18 10.02 -7.45 11.39
N TRP A 19 8.98 -8.27 11.22
CA TRP A 19 8.63 -9.37 12.13
C TRP A 19 8.32 -10.67 11.35
N ARG A 20 7.76 -11.68 12.02
CA ARG A 20 7.46 -12.99 11.41
C ARG A 20 6.54 -12.90 10.18
N ARG A 21 5.62 -11.93 10.16
CA ARG A 21 4.64 -11.73 9.07
C ARG A 21 4.49 -10.25 8.65
N SER A 22 5.32 -9.36 9.20
CA SER A 22 5.27 -7.93 8.92
C SER A 22 6.47 -7.57 8.06
N THR A 23 6.22 -6.90 6.96
CA THR A 23 7.22 -6.45 6.00
C THR A 23 6.93 -5.01 5.60
N ARG A 24 7.95 -4.31 5.14
CA ARG A 24 7.84 -3.03 4.45
C ARG A 24 8.51 -3.12 3.10
N GLU A 25 7.91 -2.52 2.08
CA GLU A 25 8.32 -2.68 0.69
C GLU A 25 7.89 -1.48 -0.16
N ASN A 26 8.43 -1.41 -1.38
CA ASN A 26 7.94 -0.51 -2.42
C ASN A 26 6.81 -1.20 -3.19
N TYR A 27 5.69 -0.52 -3.40
CA TYR A 27 4.58 -1.04 -4.18
C TYR A 27 4.44 -0.40 -5.55
N TYR A 28 4.06 -1.23 -6.52
CA TYR A 28 3.75 -0.83 -7.89
C TYR A 28 2.41 -1.43 -8.32
N VAL A 29 1.69 -0.71 -9.18
CA VAL A 29 0.48 -1.22 -9.83
C VAL A 29 0.78 -1.39 -11.30
N TYR A 30 0.62 -2.61 -11.79
CA TYR A 30 0.63 -2.92 -13.21
C TYR A 30 -0.80 -2.99 -13.71
N ASP A 31 -1.12 -2.18 -14.71
CA ASP A 31 -2.38 -2.18 -15.43
C ASP A 31 -2.23 -2.99 -16.71
N ARG A 32 -3.02 -4.07 -16.84
CA ARG A 32 -2.93 -4.99 -17.98
C ARG A 32 -3.64 -4.47 -19.23
N ASP A 33 -4.56 -3.51 -19.07
CA ASP A 33 -5.29 -2.96 -20.20
C ASP A 33 -4.44 -1.92 -20.93
N SER A 34 -3.64 -1.15 -20.19
CA SER A 34 -2.71 -0.16 -20.75
C SER A 34 -1.27 -0.64 -20.90
N ASP A 35 -0.91 -1.80 -20.35
CA ASP A 35 0.47 -2.30 -20.23
C ASP A 35 1.41 -1.33 -19.46
N GLU A 36 0.86 -0.56 -18.53
CA GLU A 36 1.63 0.42 -17.75
C GLU A 36 1.94 -0.05 -16.33
N LEU A 37 3.17 0.25 -15.89
CA LEU A 37 3.62 0.03 -14.52
C LEU A 37 3.83 1.38 -13.82
N SER A 38 3.10 1.62 -12.75
CA SER A 38 3.20 2.85 -11.95
C SER A 38 3.58 2.56 -10.51
N LYS A 39 4.32 3.48 -9.87
CA LYS A 39 4.51 3.44 -8.41
C LYS A 39 3.15 3.65 -7.74
N LEU A 40 2.89 2.93 -6.65
CA LEU A 40 1.64 3.08 -5.91
C LEU A 40 1.47 4.47 -5.29
N THR A 41 2.57 5.06 -4.84
CA THR A 41 2.63 6.41 -4.28
C THR A 41 3.87 7.13 -4.79
N GLN A 42 3.83 8.47 -4.79
CA GLN A 42 4.98 9.33 -5.07
C GLN A 42 5.94 9.45 -3.87
N SER A 43 5.56 8.94 -2.68
CA SER A 43 6.46 8.89 -1.54
C SER A 43 7.58 7.86 -1.75
N GLU A 44 8.79 8.21 -1.32
CA GLU A 44 9.95 7.31 -1.33
C GLU A 44 10.02 6.41 -0.08
N GLU A 45 9.15 6.65 0.90
CA GLU A 45 9.05 5.80 2.11
C GLU A 45 8.30 4.51 1.82
N LYS A 46 8.88 3.37 2.22
CA LYS A 46 8.27 2.05 2.07
C LYS A 46 6.92 1.94 2.80
N GLN A 47 6.01 1.17 2.20
CA GLN A 47 4.69 0.93 2.74
C GLN A 47 4.59 -0.48 3.33
N GLN A 48 3.58 -0.70 4.16
CA GLN A 48 3.21 -2.00 4.71
C GLN A 48 1.77 -2.32 4.32
N TYR A 49 1.47 -3.62 4.18
CA TYR A 49 0.10 -4.12 4.03
C TYR A 49 -0.71 -3.42 2.93
N ALA A 50 -0.10 -3.11 1.78
CA ALA A 50 -0.85 -2.50 0.69
C ALA A 50 -1.81 -3.51 0.07
N GLU A 51 -3.03 -3.07 -0.21
CA GLU A 51 -4.09 -3.91 -0.78
C GLU A 51 -4.95 -3.12 -1.78
N LEU A 52 -5.31 -3.76 -2.89
CA LEU A 52 -6.23 -3.19 -3.87
C LEU A 52 -7.67 -3.21 -3.34
N SER A 53 -8.45 -2.19 -3.69
CA SER A 53 -9.90 -2.24 -3.50
C SER A 53 -10.49 -3.39 -4.34
N PRO A 54 -11.64 -3.97 -3.95
CA PRO A 54 -12.30 -4.98 -4.76
C PRO A 54 -12.62 -4.51 -6.19
N ALA A 55 -12.87 -3.20 -6.37
CA ALA A 55 -13.12 -2.59 -7.68
C ALA A 55 -11.84 -2.30 -8.48
N GLY A 56 -10.64 -2.41 -7.88
CA GLY A 56 -9.37 -2.13 -8.54
C GLY A 56 -9.14 -0.65 -8.88
N ASP A 57 -9.93 0.27 -8.33
CA ASP A 57 -9.85 1.73 -8.56
C ASP A 57 -9.00 2.45 -7.51
N ARG A 58 -8.73 1.80 -6.38
CA ARG A 58 -7.98 2.36 -5.25
C ARG A 58 -7.05 1.31 -4.66
N ALA A 59 -6.07 1.77 -3.88
CA ALA A 59 -5.36 0.90 -2.95
C ALA A 59 -5.22 1.57 -1.59
N ALA A 60 -5.27 0.80 -0.52
CA ALA A 60 -4.97 1.26 0.84
C ALA A 60 -3.63 0.68 1.30
N PHE A 61 -2.91 1.40 2.14
CA PHE A 61 -1.65 0.93 2.72
C PHE A 61 -1.35 1.63 4.05
N VAL A 62 -0.39 1.09 4.80
CA VAL A 62 0.12 1.68 6.03
C VAL A 62 1.51 2.26 5.79
N ARG A 63 1.73 3.49 6.25
CA ARG A 63 3.04 4.16 6.24
C ARG A 63 3.18 4.98 7.52
N GLU A 64 4.33 4.89 8.18
CA GLU A 64 4.58 5.59 9.46
C GLU A 64 3.43 5.45 10.48
N ASN A 65 2.92 4.22 10.66
CA ASN A 65 1.79 3.89 11.55
C ASN A 65 0.46 4.60 11.23
N ASN A 66 0.32 5.17 10.04
CA ASN A 66 -0.89 5.81 9.56
C ASN A 66 -1.47 5.10 8.34
N LEU A 67 -2.80 5.17 8.23
CA LEU A 67 -3.55 4.63 7.09
C LEU A 67 -3.61 5.67 5.97
N PHE A 68 -3.37 5.20 4.75
CA PHE A 68 -3.49 5.99 3.52
C PHE A 68 -4.31 5.19 2.51
N TRP A 69 -4.89 5.90 1.56
CA TRP A 69 -5.33 5.30 0.31
C TRP A 69 -4.92 6.17 -0.88
N VAL A 70 -4.78 5.55 -2.04
CA VAL A 70 -4.49 6.22 -3.31
C VAL A 70 -5.59 5.92 -4.31
N ASP A 71 -6.01 6.95 -5.03
CA ASP A 71 -6.82 6.81 -6.23
C ASP A 71 -5.92 6.40 -7.40
N LEU A 72 -6.16 5.23 -7.98
CA LEU A 72 -5.27 4.67 -9.02
C LEU A 72 -5.42 5.36 -10.37
N SER A 73 -6.52 6.09 -10.60
CA SER A 73 -6.73 6.83 -11.84
C SER A 73 -6.00 8.17 -11.85
N THR A 74 -5.86 8.81 -10.69
CA THR A 74 -5.23 10.12 -10.55
C THR A 74 -3.85 10.08 -9.89
N GLY A 75 -3.52 8.99 -9.20
CA GLY A 75 -2.35 8.90 -8.33
C GLY A 75 -2.47 9.75 -7.05
N GLN A 76 -3.64 10.31 -6.76
CA GLN A 76 -3.84 11.14 -5.58
C GLN A 76 -3.83 10.30 -4.30
N GLU A 77 -2.86 10.56 -3.43
CA GLU A 77 -2.79 9.97 -2.10
C GLU A 77 -3.61 10.79 -1.09
N THR A 78 -4.35 10.10 -0.24
CA THR A 78 -5.12 10.67 0.87
C THR A 78 -4.74 9.96 2.17
N GLN A 79 -4.32 10.74 3.16
CA GLN A 79 -4.08 10.27 4.52
C GLN A 79 -5.41 10.17 5.29
N ILE A 80 -5.66 9.02 5.93
CA ILE A 80 -6.88 8.74 6.69
C ILE A 80 -6.68 9.03 8.18
N THR A 81 -5.53 8.62 8.74
CA THR A 81 -5.17 8.86 10.14
C THR A 81 -3.89 9.68 10.22
N SER A 82 -3.75 10.49 11.27
CA SER A 82 -2.58 11.36 11.46
C SER A 82 -1.95 11.26 12.84
N ASP A 83 -2.46 10.39 13.70
CA ASP A 83 -2.01 10.20 15.08
C ASP A 83 -1.07 9.00 15.28
N GLY A 84 -0.69 8.32 14.19
CA GLY A 84 0.27 7.22 14.22
C GLY A 84 1.58 7.62 14.91
N GLU A 85 2.02 6.82 15.87
CA GLU A 85 3.19 7.07 16.69
C GLU A 85 3.95 5.77 16.92
N PHE A 86 5.27 5.79 16.69
CA PHE A 86 6.13 4.63 16.85
C PHE A 86 6.07 4.06 18.27
N ASN A 87 5.91 2.74 18.40
CA ASN A 87 5.75 2.03 19.68
C ASN A 87 4.59 2.53 20.56
N LYS A 88 3.52 3.07 19.95
CA LYS A 88 2.38 3.58 20.74
C LYS A 88 1.05 3.51 20.02
N ILE A 89 0.91 4.17 18.87
CA ILE A 89 -0.34 4.20 18.10
C ILE A 89 -0.05 3.63 16.73
N ILE A 90 -0.70 2.51 16.40
CA ILE A 90 -0.55 1.81 15.13
C ILE A 90 -1.92 1.72 14.47
N ASN A 91 -2.08 2.38 13.32
CA ASN A 91 -3.30 2.32 12.53
C ASN A 91 -3.13 1.33 11.37
N GLY A 92 -4.05 0.37 11.24
CA GLY A 92 -4.11 -0.54 10.08
C GLY A 92 -3.07 -1.67 10.04
N ALA A 93 -2.24 -1.81 11.07
CA ALA A 93 -1.29 -2.90 11.24
C ALA A 93 -1.36 -3.48 12.66
N ALA A 94 -0.85 -4.70 12.84
CA ALA A 94 -0.78 -5.34 14.15
C ALA A 94 0.54 -5.00 14.86
N ASP A 95 0.46 -4.81 16.18
CA ASP A 95 1.65 -4.71 17.04
C ASP A 95 2.25 -6.08 17.33
N TRP A 96 3.47 -6.07 17.86
CA TRP A 96 4.11 -7.22 18.47
C TRP A 96 3.72 -7.33 19.95
N VAL A 97 3.49 -8.57 20.43
CA VAL A 97 3.19 -8.90 21.84
C VAL A 97 4.05 -10.08 22.28
#